data_AF-A0A952W7A7-F1
#
_entry.id   AF-A0A952W7A7-F1
#
_cell.length_a   1.000
_cell.length_b   1.000
_cell.length_c   1.000
_cell.angle_alpha   90.00
_cell.angle_beta   90.00
_cell.angle_gamma   90.00
#
_symmetry.space_group_name_H-M   'P 1'
#
loop_
_entity.id
_entity.type
_entity.pdbx_description
1 polymer ?
#
loop_
_entity_poly.entity_id
_entity_poly.type
_entity_poly.pdbx_seq_one_letter_code
_entity_poly.pdbx_strand_id
1 'polypeptide(L)'
;MDERQRQIREGAGLEESKLNVEFIDWLKKWGPYFLITLAVVVLVWRGTEFLKQRRQQTVDKAFIEYRQLTEALLFTGELNTSPESFIQFAEAHKRTPGLASEASLEAARIFMRAVSVGVEPGARMQADGSYAETDLLTDARREQLVGRARDLYAIVLEATEGKIGMDLLAVQAAFGLAAAGEALERWDEASGWYDRAIAIADAARFIELSALASERKEGLAKLKSLPRLYAQAELPRRPEPLLDSGFDLQQWFPDVPPDLAPEADSGTTDDPDGDTPPEAGAADDPATPPEGN
;
A
#
# COMPACT_ATOMS: atom_id res chain seq x y z
N MET A 1 -45.50 70.51 -43.48
CA MET A 1 -45.39 69.27 -42.69
C MET A 1 -43.91 68.89 -42.48
N ASP A 2 -42.97 69.84 -42.41
CA ASP A 2 -41.51 69.55 -42.41
C ASP A 2 -40.71 70.11 -41.22
N GLU A 3 -41.23 71.02 -40.40
CA GLU A 3 -40.48 71.53 -39.24
C GLU A 3 -40.30 70.51 -38.09
N ARG A 4 -41.11 69.45 -37.99
CA ARG A 4 -41.10 68.54 -36.83
C ARG A 4 -40.02 67.45 -36.87
N GLN A 5 -39.39 67.21 -38.02
CA GLN A 5 -38.36 66.15 -38.14
C GLN A 5 -36.93 66.68 -38.01
N ARG A 6 -36.70 67.99 -38.03
CA ARG A 6 -35.36 68.58 -37.88
C ARG A 6 -34.93 68.72 -36.41
N GLN A 7 -35.89 68.85 -35.49
CA GLN A 7 -35.61 69.09 -34.07
C GLN A 7 -35.19 67.83 -33.29
N ILE A 8 -35.34 66.63 -33.87
CA ILE A 8 -34.98 65.36 -33.22
C ILE A 8 -33.53 64.94 -33.54
N ARG A 9 -32.86 65.58 -34.52
CA ARG A 9 -31.50 65.21 -34.95
C ARG A 9 -30.35 66.01 -34.30
N GLU A 10 -30.63 67.17 -33.71
CA GLU A 10 -29.57 68.04 -33.16
C GLU A 10 -29.46 68.01 -31.62
N GLY A 11 -30.45 67.47 -30.90
CA GLY A 11 -30.43 67.35 -29.43
C GLY A 11 -29.91 66.02 -28.87
N ALA A 12 -29.99 64.93 -29.63
CA ALA A 12 -29.69 63.58 -29.15
C ALA A 12 -28.17 63.33 -28.90
N GLY A 13 -27.28 64.07 -29.57
CA GLY A 13 -25.83 63.92 -29.41
C GLY A 13 -25.21 64.69 -28.24
N LEU A 14 -25.91 65.71 -27.70
CA LEU A 14 -25.41 66.54 -26.59
C LEU A 14 -25.71 65.93 -25.22
N GLU A 15 -26.81 65.17 -25.08
CA GLU A 15 -27.11 64.42 -23.86
C GLU A 15 -26.25 63.16 -23.73
N GLU A 16 -26.00 62.44 -24.83
CA GLU A 16 -25.04 61.31 -24.84
C GLU A 16 -23.60 61.76 -24.52
N SER A 17 -23.20 62.96 -24.97
CA SER A 17 -21.89 63.54 -24.64
C SER A 17 -21.76 63.86 -23.15
N LYS A 18 -22.80 64.39 -22.50
CA LYS A 18 -22.79 64.66 -21.04
C LYS A 18 -22.71 63.38 -20.23
N LEU A 19 -23.45 62.35 -20.64
CA LEU A 19 -23.45 61.04 -19.96
C LEU A 19 -22.06 60.40 -19.98
N ASN A 20 -21.32 60.60 -21.07
CA ASN A 20 -19.93 60.13 -21.18
C ASN A 20 -18.95 60.92 -20.29
N VAL A 21 -19.13 62.25 -20.15
CA VAL A 21 -18.28 63.08 -19.26
C VAL A 21 -18.52 62.75 -17.80
N GLU A 22 -19.78 62.57 -17.39
CA GLU A 22 -20.13 62.18 -16.00
C GLU A 22 -19.58 60.78 -15.67
N PHE A 23 -19.64 59.83 -16.62
CA PHE A 23 -19.02 58.52 -16.45
C PHE A 23 -17.50 58.62 -16.30
N ILE A 24 -16.84 59.43 -17.13
CA ILE A 24 -15.39 59.64 -17.07
C ILE A 24 -14.96 60.27 -15.74
N ASP A 25 -15.69 61.27 -15.25
CA ASP A 25 -15.37 61.93 -13.98
C ASP A 25 -15.66 61.04 -12.77
N TRP A 26 -16.73 60.23 -12.84
CA TRP A 26 -16.98 59.18 -11.86
C TRP A 26 -15.85 58.15 -11.85
N LEU A 27 -15.40 57.70 -13.02
CA LEU A 27 -14.31 56.73 -13.16
C LEU A 27 -12.96 57.32 -12.75
N LYS A 28 -12.71 58.62 -12.94
CA LYS A 28 -11.49 59.27 -12.38
C LYS A 28 -11.53 59.36 -10.87
N LYS A 29 -12.71 59.66 -10.30
CA LYS A 29 -12.88 59.80 -8.85
C LYS A 29 -12.86 58.47 -8.11
N TRP A 30 -13.50 57.44 -8.66
CA TRP A 30 -13.68 56.14 -8.00
C TRP A 30 -12.87 55.00 -8.63
N GLY A 31 -12.41 55.15 -9.88
CA GLY A 31 -11.68 54.13 -10.62
C GLY A 31 -10.43 53.62 -9.90
N PRO A 32 -9.58 54.46 -9.28
CA PRO A 32 -8.44 53.96 -8.51
C PRO A 32 -8.86 53.00 -7.38
N TYR A 33 -9.92 53.33 -6.63
CA TYR A 33 -10.45 52.46 -5.57
C TYR A 33 -11.07 51.18 -6.13
N PHE A 34 -11.77 51.26 -7.27
CA PHE A 34 -12.35 50.10 -7.93
C PHE A 34 -11.28 49.15 -8.46
N LEU A 35 -10.21 49.68 -9.08
CA LEU A 35 -9.07 48.92 -9.55
C LEU A 35 -8.31 48.26 -8.41
N ILE A 36 -8.08 48.97 -7.30
CA ILE A 36 -7.46 48.39 -6.10
C ILE A 36 -8.34 47.27 -5.54
N THR A 37 -9.65 47.48 -5.43
CA THR A 37 -10.58 46.46 -4.94
C THR A 37 -10.57 45.22 -5.84
N LEU A 38 -10.61 45.41 -7.16
CA LEU A 38 -10.51 44.32 -8.13
C LEU A 38 -9.16 43.59 -8.01
N ALA A 39 -8.06 44.32 -7.88
CA ALA A 39 -6.73 43.73 -7.71
C ALA A 39 -6.63 42.89 -6.43
N VAL A 40 -7.21 43.37 -5.31
CA VAL A 40 -7.27 42.62 -4.05
C VAL A 40 -8.09 41.34 -4.22
N VAL A 41 -9.25 41.40 -4.87
CA VAL A 41 -10.08 40.21 -5.13
C VAL A 41 -9.31 39.18 -5.97
N VAL A 42 -8.63 39.62 -7.03
CA VAL A 42 -7.82 38.73 -7.89
C VAL A 42 -6.64 38.12 -7.10
N LEU A 43 -5.95 38.90 -6.27
CA LEU A 43 -4.85 38.41 -5.44
C LEU A 43 -5.32 37.38 -4.41
N VAL A 44 -6.45 37.64 -3.73
CA VAL A 44 -7.03 36.68 -2.77
C VAL A 44 -7.41 35.39 -3.50
N TRP A 45 -8.10 35.48 -4.63
CA TRP A 45 -8.48 34.32 -5.42
C TRP A 45 -7.25 33.51 -5.86
N ARG A 46 -6.25 34.17 -6.48
CA ARG A 46 -5.00 33.51 -6.93
C ARG A 46 -4.21 32.91 -5.77
N GLY A 47 -4.18 33.59 -4.63
CA GLY A 47 -3.52 33.12 -3.40
C GLY A 47 -4.17 31.86 -2.86
N THR A 48 -5.51 31.81 -2.81
CA THR A 48 -6.23 30.60 -2.38
C THR A 48 -6.00 29.43 -3.34
N GLU A 49 -5.99 29.69 -4.65
CA GLU A 49 -5.74 28.67 -5.67
C GLU A 49 -4.32 28.12 -5.58
N PHE A 50 -3.33 28.98 -5.37
CA PHE A 50 -1.93 28.57 -5.16
C PHE A 50 -1.78 27.67 -3.92
N LEU A 51 -2.46 28.00 -2.82
CA LEU A 51 -2.45 27.17 -1.60
C LEU A 51 -3.13 25.81 -1.82
N LYS A 52 -4.24 25.77 -2.57
CA LYS A 52 -4.91 24.50 -2.94
C LYS A 52 -4.00 23.64 -3.80
N GLN A 53 -3.37 24.22 -4.83
CA GLN A 53 -2.44 23.51 -5.71
C GLN A 53 -1.24 22.93 -4.95
N ARG A 54 -0.66 23.68 -3.99
CA ARG A 54 0.43 23.15 -3.16
C ARG A 54 0.00 21.98 -2.27
N ARG A 55 -1.21 22.02 -1.73
CA ARG A 55 -1.75 20.90 -0.94
C ARG A 55 -1.98 19.67 -1.81
N GLN A 56 -2.56 19.85 -2.99
CA GLN A 56 -2.76 18.78 -3.97
C GLN A 56 -1.44 18.14 -4.39
N GLN A 57 -0.43 18.95 -4.76
CA GLN A 57 0.90 18.45 -5.13
C GLN A 57 1.56 17.60 -4.03
N THR A 58 1.32 17.94 -2.75
CA THR A 58 1.85 17.16 -1.62
C THR A 58 1.16 15.79 -1.54
N VAL A 59 -0.16 15.77 -1.70
CA VAL A 59 -0.97 14.54 -1.71
C VAL A 59 -0.61 13.66 -2.92
N ASP A 60 -0.52 14.25 -4.11
CA ASP A 60 -0.17 13.55 -5.35
C ASP A 60 1.21 12.91 -5.25
N LYS A 61 2.19 13.62 -4.71
CA LYS A 61 3.53 13.07 -4.46
C LYS A 61 3.48 11.89 -3.48
N ALA A 62 2.74 12.00 -2.38
CA ALA A 62 2.57 10.91 -1.43
C ALA A 62 1.90 9.68 -2.08
N PHE A 63 0.92 9.88 -2.95
CA PHE A 63 0.29 8.78 -3.71
C PHE A 63 1.27 8.09 -4.67
N ILE A 64 2.11 8.85 -5.38
CA ILE A 64 3.12 8.29 -6.29
C ILE A 64 4.12 7.42 -5.50
N GLU A 65 4.63 7.93 -4.38
CA GLU A 65 5.57 7.19 -3.52
C GLU A 65 4.91 5.93 -2.92
N TYR A 66 3.68 6.03 -2.42
CA TYR A 66 2.93 4.88 -1.90
C TYR A 66 2.71 3.81 -2.97
N ARG A 67 2.36 4.23 -4.19
CA ARG A 67 2.15 3.32 -5.32
C ARG A 67 3.43 2.57 -5.67
N GLN A 68 4.59 3.22 -5.64
CA GLN A 68 5.87 2.56 -5.88
C GLN A 68 6.16 1.46 -4.84
N LEU A 69 5.85 1.70 -3.56
CA LEU A 69 5.97 0.68 -2.51
C LEU A 69 5.03 -0.50 -2.76
N THR A 70 3.79 -0.21 -3.15
CA THR A 70 2.79 -1.24 -3.43
C THR A 70 3.13 -2.04 -4.70
N GLU A 71 3.68 -1.40 -5.73
CA GLU A 71 4.16 -2.09 -6.93
C GLU A 71 5.36 -3.01 -6.62
N ALA A 72 6.28 -2.58 -5.74
CA ALA A 72 7.35 -3.44 -5.26
C ALA A 72 6.83 -4.64 -4.46
N LEU A 73 5.81 -4.44 -3.62
CA LEU A 73 5.10 -5.50 -2.90
C LEU A 73 4.50 -6.53 -3.85
N LEU A 74 3.82 -6.09 -4.91
CA LEU A 74 3.22 -6.97 -5.91
C LEU A 74 4.26 -7.79 -6.70
N PHE A 75 5.41 -7.19 -7.01
CA PHE A 75 6.45 -7.86 -7.79
C PHE A 75 7.28 -8.85 -6.95
N THR A 76 7.59 -8.49 -5.71
CA THR A 76 8.43 -9.33 -4.83
C THR A 76 7.61 -10.32 -4.00
N GLY A 77 6.34 -10.02 -3.74
CA GLY A 77 5.47 -10.76 -2.83
C GLY A 77 5.55 -10.24 -1.39
N GLU A 78 4.46 -10.43 -0.64
CA GLU A 78 4.29 -9.91 0.74
C GLU A 78 5.41 -10.36 1.70
N LEU A 79 5.85 -11.62 1.58
CA LEU A 79 6.87 -12.18 2.46
C LEU A 79 8.27 -11.65 2.17
N ASN A 80 8.56 -11.23 0.92
CA ASN A 80 9.87 -10.73 0.51
C ASN A 80 10.02 -9.22 0.70
N THR A 81 8.93 -8.52 1.03
CA THR A 81 8.93 -7.06 1.19
C THR A 81 9.26 -6.66 2.63
N SER A 82 10.15 -5.69 2.80
CA SER A 82 10.49 -5.18 4.13
C SER A 82 9.38 -4.25 4.65
N PRO A 83 8.79 -4.55 5.82
CA PRO A 83 7.75 -3.71 6.43
C PRO A 83 8.29 -2.33 6.85
N GLU A 84 9.60 -2.19 7.08
CA GLU A 84 10.24 -0.93 7.45
C GLU A 84 10.06 0.16 6.41
N SER A 85 9.98 -0.19 5.12
CA SER A 85 9.74 0.79 4.04
C SER A 85 8.37 1.48 4.17
N PHE A 86 7.33 0.71 4.52
CA PHE A 86 5.99 1.23 4.78
C PHE A 86 5.91 2.02 6.09
N ILE A 87 6.63 1.60 7.13
CA ILE A 87 6.72 2.35 8.39
C ILE A 87 7.36 3.73 8.16
N GLN A 88 8.49 3.76 7.44
CA GLN A 88 9.16 5.02 7.10
C GLN A 88 8.26 5.93 6.25
N PHE A 89 7.53 5.36 5.29
CA PHE A 89 6.54 6.11 4.51
C PHE A 89 5.45 6.70 5.40
N ALA A 90 4.86 5.90 6.29
CA ALA A 90 3.82 6.36 7.21
C ALA A 90 4.33 7.50 8.11
N GLU A 91 5.57 7.41 8.58
CA GLU A 91 6.19 8.47 9.39
C GLU A 91 6.46 9.76 8.60
N ALA A 92 6.94 9.64 7.37
CA ALA A 92 7.20 10.78 6.49
C ALA A 92 5.91 11.51 6.08
N HIS A 93 4.81 10.76 5.95
CA HIS A 93 3.54 11.23 5.39
C HIS A 93 2.41 11.36 6.42
N LYS A 94 2.72 11.60 7.71
CA LYS A 94 1.72 11.82 8.79
C LYS A 94 0.68 12.91 8.50
N ARG A 95 0.98 13.85 7.58
CA ARG A 95 0.07 14.93 7.15
C ARG A 95 -1.02 14.47 6.17
N THR A 96 -0.87 13.28 5.59
CA THR A 96 -1.85 12.61 4.74
C THR A 96 -2.34 11.36 5.46
N PRO A 97 -3.25 11.51 6.45
CA PRO A 97 -3.56 10.46 7.41
C PRO A 97 -4.05 9.17 6.76
N GLY A 98 -4.85 9.25 5.67
CA GLY A 98 -5.31 8.05 4.95
C GLY A 98 -4.18 7.18 4.42
N LEU A 99 -3.20 7.79 3.72
CA LEU A 99 -2.05 7.06 3.16
C LEU A 99 -1.09 6.57 4.26
N ALA A 100 -0.87 7.36 5.31
CA ALA A 100 -0.03 6.94 6.42
C ALA A 100 -0.64 5.77 7.20
N SER A 101 -1.97 5.79 7.39
CA SER A 101 -2.72 4.69 7.98
C SER A 101 -2.69 3.43 7.11
N GLU A 102 -2.91 3.57 5.80
CA GLU A 102 -2.84 2.42 4.88
C GLU A 102 -1.45 1.78 4.87
N ALA A 103 -0.39 2.58 4.80
CA ALA A 103 0.98 2.06 4.87
C ALA A 103 1.26 1.36 6.20
N SER A 104 0.76 1.91 7.31
CA SER A 104 0.92 1.26 8.63
C SER A 104 0.15 -0.06 8.72
N LEU A 105 -1.05 -0.15 8.11
CA LEU A 105 -1.80 -1.40 7.98
C LEU A 105 -1.02 -2.42 7.15
N GLU A 106 -0.42 -2.00 6.04
CA GLU A 106 0.33 -2.90 5.16
C GLU A 106 1.58 -3.46 5.85
N ALA A 107 2.33 -2.60 6.57
CA ALA A 107 3.44 -3.06 7.41
C ALA A 107 2.99 -4.08 8.46
N ALA A 108 1.85 -3.84 9.13
CA ALA A 108 1.30 -4.75 10.12
C ALA A 108 0.85 -6.09 9.49
N ARG A 109 0.26 -6.08 8.28
CA ARG A 109 -0.09 -7.28 7.53
C ARG A 109 1.13 -8.11 7.17
N ILE A 110 2.21 -7.47 6.70
CA ILE A 110 3.46 -8.15 6.38
C ILE A 110 4.02 -8.87 7.62
N PHE A 111 4.03 -8.24 8.79
CA PHE A 111 4.43 -8.90 10.03
C PHE A 111 3.53 -10.09 10.39
N MET A 112 2.20 -9.94 10.29
CA MET A 112 1.28 -11.04 10.57
C MET A 112 1.42 -12.18 9.57
N ARG A 113 1.71 -11.87 8.30
CA ARG A 113 1.97 -12.86 7.25
C ARG A 113 3.25 -13.64 7.55
N ALA A 114 4.32 -12.95 7.90
CA ALA A 114 5.58 -13.54 8.34
C ALA A 114 5.38 -14.51 9.53
N VAL A 115 4.61 -14.09 10.53
CA VAL A 115 4.22 -14.93 11.68
C VAL A 115 3.41 -16.16 11.26
N SER A 116 2.45 -15.99 10.35
CA SER A 116 1.60 -17.10 9.88
C SER A 116 2.38 -18.16 9.10
N VAL A 117 3.42 -17.74 8.37
CA VAL A 117 4.30 -18.63 7.61
C VAL A 117 5.42 -19.20 8.48
N GLY A 118 5.77 -18.51 9.57
CA GLY A 118 6.85 -18.92 10.47
C GLY A 118 8.23 -18.51 9.99
N VAL A 119 8.34 -17.42 9.22
CA VAL A 119 9.61 -16.91 8.66
C VAL A 119 9.80 -15.41 8.93
N GLU A 120 11.03 -14.92 8.92
CA GLU A 120 11.34 -13.48 9.02
C GLU A 120 10.76 -12.69 7.83
N PRO A 121 10.33 -11.44 8.03
CA PRO A 121 10.00 -10.55 6.92
C PRO A 121 11.21 -10.35 6.00
N GLY A 122 11.02 -10.51 4.70
CA GLY A 122 12.07 -10.47 3.69
C GLY A 122 12.69 -11.84 3.34
N ALA A 123 12.30 -12.92 4.04
CA ALA A 123 12.82 -14.26 3.80
C ALA A 123 12.46 -14.76 2.39
N ARG A 124 13.47 -15.19 1.64
CA ARG A 124 13.29 -15.68 0.27
C ARG A 124 13.10 -17.19 0.26
N MET A 125 12.06 -17.62 -0.44
CA MET A 125 11.84 -19.04 -0.71
C MET A 125 12.88 -19.54 -1.72
N GLN A 126 13.50 -20.66 -1.40
CA GLN A 126 14.45 -21.35 -2.26
C GLN A 126 13.72 -22.07 -3.41
N ALA A 127 14.47 -22.54 -4.41
CA ALA A 127 13.90 -23.23 -5.58
C ALA A 127 13.17 -24.54 -5.23
N ASP A 128 13.51 -25.15 -4.10
CA ASP A 128 12.88 -26.36 -3.57
C ASP A 128 11.62 -26.08 -2.73
N GLY A 129 11.24 -24.80 -2.57
CA GLY A 129 10.11 -24.37 -1.76
C GLY A 129 10.41 -24.24 -0.26
N SER A 130 11.67 -24.42 0.16
CA SER A 130 12.09 -24.25 1.55
C SER A 130 12.56 -22.81 1.85
N TYR A 131 12.72 -22.49 3.13
CA TYR A 131 13.35 -21.25 3.59
C TYR A 131 14.68 -21.59 4.28
N ALA A 132 15.60 -20.63 4.33
CA ALA A 132 16.84 -20.81 5.07
C ALA A 132 16.54 -21.02 6.56
N GLU A 133 17.29 -21.88 7.23
CA GLU A 133 17.09 -22.18 8.66
C GLU A 133 17.23 -20.91 9.53
N THR A 134 18.10 -19.99 9.11
CA THR A 134 18.29 -18.68 9.77
C THR A 134 17.08 -17.76 9.65
N ASP A 135 16.21 -18.00 8.68
CA ASP A 135 15.02 -17.19 8.42
C ASP A 135 13.79 -17.73 9.17
N LEU A 136 13.89 -18.90 9.80
CA LEU A 136 12.79 -19.50 10.55
C LEU A 136 12.57 -18.78 11.89
N LEU A 137 11.31 -18.51 12.23
CA LEU A 137 10.97 -17.80 13.46
C LEU A 137 11.07 -18.71 14.68
N THR A 138 11.74 -18.20 15.72
CA THR A 138 11.61 -18.71 17.09
C THR A 138 10.33 -18.18 17.73
N ASP A 139 9.85 -18.81 18.81
CA ASP A 139 8.64 -18.37 19.51
C ASP A 139 8.78 -16.96 20.10
N ALA A 140 9.93 -16.64 20.70
CA ALA A 140 10.21 -15.30 21.21
C ALA A 140 10.18 -14.23 20.09
N ARG A 141 10.70 -14.58 18.92
CA ARG A 141 10.68 -13.69 17.76
C ARG A 141 9.28 -13.54 17.18
N ARG A 142 8.51 -14.62 17.12
CA ARG A 142 7.09 -14.61 16.74
C ARG A 142 6.30 -13.63 17.60
N GLU A 143 6.43 -13.72 18.93
CA GLU A 143 5.77 -12.80 19.86
C GLU A 143 6.18 -11.34 19.61
N GLN A 144 7.47 -11.08 19.36
CA GLN A 144 7.96 -9.74 19.05
C GLN A 144 7.33 -9.18 17.76
N LEU A 145 7.23 -9.98 16.70
CA LEU A 145 6.63 -9.55 15.43
C LEU A 145 5.13 -9.31 15.58
N VAL A 146 4.40 -10.17 16.31
CA VAL A 146 2.98 -9.92 16.62
C VAL A 146 2.82 -8.64 17.44
N GLY A 147 3.71 -8.39 18.40
CA GLY A 147 3.74 -7.14 19.16
C GLY A 147 3.89 -5.91 18.26
N ARG A 148 4.85 -5.92 17.34
CA ARG A 148 5.04 -4.83 16.36
C ARG A 148 3.80 -4.62 15.47
N ALA A 149 3.19 -5.70 14.98
CA ALA A 149 1.97 -5.62 14.18
C ALA A 149 0.82 -5.00 14.99
N ARG A 150 0.64 -5.44 16.23
CA ARG A 150 -0.39 -4.92 17.14
C ARG A 150 -0.21 -3.42 17.39
N ASP A 151 1.01 -2.96 17.63
CA ASP A 151 1.30 -1.53 17.85
C ASP A 151 0.93 -0.69 16.61
N LEU A 152 1.25 -1.17 15.41
CA LEU A 152 0.87 -0.51 14.15
C LEU A 152 -0.64 -0.48 13.95
N TYR A 153 -1.36 -1.59 14.20
CA TYR A 153 -2.81 -1.60 14.14
C TYR A 153 -3.44 -0.63 15.16
N ALA A 154 -2.90 -0.55 16.38
CA ALA A 154 -3.38 0.38 17.40
C ALA A 154 -3.20 1.84 16.97
N ILE A 155 -2.04 2.19 16.41
CA ILE A 155 -1.78 3.53 15.84
C ILE A 155 -2.81 3.87 14.76
N VAL A 156 -3.11 2.92 13.86
CA VAL A 156 -4.09 3.14 12.80
C VAL A 156 -5.48 3.34 13.39
N LEU A 157 -5.91 2.51 14.33
CA LEU A 157 -7.22 2.62 14.96
C LEU A 157 -7.39 3.99 15.64
N GLU A 158 -6.41 4.41 16.46
CA GLU A 158 -6.40 5.74 17.10
C GLU A 158 -6.45 6.87 16.06
N ALA A 159 -5.73 6.70 14.94
CA ALA A 159 -5.68 7.70 13.89
C ALA A 159 -6.94 7.77 13.01
N THR A 160 -7.83 6.77 13.03
CA THR A 160 -8.93 6.65 12.06
C THR A 160 -10.31 6.60 12.70
N GLU A 161 -10.40 6.13 13.94
CA GLU A 161 -11.67 5.94 14.63
C GLU A 161 -12.45 7.25 14.84
N GLY A 162 -13.75 7.22 14.50
CA GLY A 162 -14.64 8.37 14.60
C GLY A 162 -14.38 9.48 13.57
N LYS A 163 -13.44 9.29 12.63
CA LYS A 163 -13.16 10.26 11.57
C LYS A 163 -13.93 9.91 10.30
N ILE A 164 -14.72 10.87 9.84
CA ILE A 164 -15.56 10.73 8.63
C ILE A 164 -14.71 10.26 7.45
N GLY A 165 -15.10 9.14 6.85
CA GLY A 165 -14.45 8.58 5.66
C GLY A 165 -13.22 7.73 5.93
N MET A 166 -12.86 7.51 7.21
CA MET A 166 -11.77 6.62 7.63
C MET A 166 -12.28 5.35 8.32
N ASP A 167 -13.60 5.16 8.38
CA ASP A 167 -14.24 4.06 9.10
C ASP A 167 -13.78 2.68 8.61
N LEU A 168 -13.51 2.54 7.30
CA LEU A 168 -13.01 1.28 6.74
C LEU A 168 -11.62 0.92 7.28
N LEU A 169 -10.72 1.91 7.40
CA LEU A 169 -9.38 1.71 7.96
C LEU A 169 -9.45 1.38 9.45
N ALA A 170 -10.37 2.02 10.18
CA ALA A 170 -10.62 1.73 11.59
C ALA A 170 -11.13 0.30 11.79
N VAL A 171 -12.07 -0.17 10.96
CA VAL A 171 -12.54 -1.56 10.98
C VAL A 171 -11.39 -2.53 10.68
N GLN A 172 -10.59 -2.27 9.64
CA GLN A 172 -9.44 -3.12 9.29
C GLN A 172 -8.41 -3.20 10.42
N ALA A 173 -8.14 -2.08 11.09
CA ALA A 173 -7.24 -2.03 12.24
C ALA A 173 -7.78 -2.85 13.42
N ALA A 174 -9.08 -2.76 13.72
CA ALA A 174 -9.71 -3.57 14.76
C ALA A 174 -9.67 -5.07 14.44
N PHE A 175 -9.88 -5.47 13.19
CA PHE A 175 -9.65 -6.86 12.74
C PHE A 175 -8.19 -7.30 12.93
N GLY A 176 -7.24 -6.44 12.62
CA GLY A 176 -5.81 -6.71 12.81
C GLY A 176 -5.43 -6.90 14.27
N LEU A 177 -5.97 -6.08 15.18
CA LEU A 177 -5.80 -6.23 16.63
C LEU A 177 -6.41 -7.54 17.14
N ALA A 178 -7.59 -7.91 16.64
CA ALA A 178 -8.21 -9.20 16.97
C ALA A 178 -7.32 -10.37 16.53
N ALA A 179 -6.83 -10.34 15.29
CA ALA A 179 -5.93 -11.37 14.75
C ALA A 179 -4.59 -11.45 15.52
N ALA A 180 -4.04 -10.33 15.97
CA ALA A 180 -2.86 -10.32 16.85
C ALA A 180 -3.16 -10.96 18.22
N GLY A 181 -4.35 -10.72 18.77
CA GLY A 181 -4.84 -11.39 19.97
C GLY A 181 -4.98 -12.90 19.78
N GLU A 182 -5.53 -13.34 18.65
CA GLU A 182 -5.64 -14.76 18.28
C GLU A 182 -4.26 -15.44 18.17
N ALA A 183 -3.31 -14.78 17.50
CA ALA A 183 -1.95 -15.31 17.32
C ALA A 183 -1.18 -15.48 18.64
N LEU A 184 -1.56 -14.74 19.69
CA LEU A 184 -1.00 -14.84 21.04
C LEU A 184 -1.90 -15.65 21.99
N GLU A 185 -2.95 -16.30 21.48
CA GLU A 185 -3.94 -17.05 22.25
C GLU A 185 -4.63 -16.20 23.34
N ARG A 186 -4.71 -14.88 23.15
CA ARG A 186 -5.39 -13.93 24.03
C ARG A 186 -6.84 -13.75 23.59
N TRP A 187 -7.62 -14.81 23.78
CA TRP A 187 -8.98 -14.94 23.24
C TRP A 187 -9.94 -13.85 23.70
N ASP A 188 -9.84 -13.41 24.96
CA ASP A 188 -10.71 -12.37 25.50
C ASP A 188 -10.36 -11.00 24.91
N GLU A 189 -9.07 -10.72 24.69
CA GLU A 189 -8.59 -9.52 24.00
C GLU A 189 -9.07 -9.53 22.54
N ALA A 190 -8.93 -10.66 21.84
CA ALA A 190 -9.42 -10.82 20.47
C ALA A 190 -10.93 -10.60 20.35
N SER A 191 -11.72 -11.16 21.27
CA SER A 191 -13.18 -10.95 21.32
C SER A 191 -13.52 -9.47 21.50
N GLY A 192 -12.82 -8.76 22.39
CA GLY A 192 -13.04 -7.33 22.60
C GLY A 192 -12.75 -6.49 21.36
N TRP A 193 -11.72 -6.85 20.59
CA TRP A 193 -11.42 -6.18 19.32
C TRP A 193 -12.44 -6.47 18.22
N TYR A 194 -13.01 -7.68 18.16
CA TYR A 194 -14.14 -7.96 17.27
C TYR A 194 -15.40 -7.16 17.65
N ASP A 195 -15.71 -7.02 18.94
CA ASP A 195 -16.80 -6.15 19.39
C ASP A 195 -16.59 -4.71 18.94
N ARG A 196 -15.33 -4.24 18.98
CA ARG A 196 -14.99 -2.91 18.48
C ARG A 196 -15.16 -2.81 16.96
N ALA A 197 -14.72 -3.80 16.21
CA ALA A 197 -14.89 -3.86 14.76
C ALA A 197 -16.38 -3.83 14.35
N ILE A 198 -17.23 -4.60 15.04
CA ILE A 198 -18.70 -4.62 14.86
C ILE A 198 -19.26 -3.22 15.09
N ALA A 199 -18.93 -2.59 16.21
CA ALA A 199 -19.45 -1.27 16.57
C ALA A 199 -19.09 -0.19 15.53
N ILE A 200 -17.86 -0.19 15.02
CA ILE A 200 -17.42 0.75 13.98
C ILE A 200 -18.13 0.44 12.65
N ALA A 201 -18.20 -0.83 12.26
CA ALA A 201 -18.85 -1.26 11.03
C ALA A 201 -20.35 -0.92 11.02
N ASP A 202 -21.07 -1.15 12.11
CA ASP A 202 -22.49 -0.83 12.26
C ASP A 202 -22.74 0.68 12.17
N ALA A 203 -21.91 1.49 12.85
CA ALA A 203 -22.00 2.95 12.80
C ALA A 203 -21.79 3.48 11.37
N ALA A 204 -20.86 2.88 10.62
CA ALA A 204 -20.57 3.21 9.22
C ALA A 204 -21.51 2.52 8.21
N ARG A 205 -22.43 1.66 8.67
CA ARG A 205 -23.35 0.85 7.86
C ARG A 205 -22.65 -0.15 6.92
N PHE A 206 -21.48 -0.67 7.31
CA PHE A 206 -20.79 -1.76 6.63
C PHE A 206 -21.33 -3.12 7.08
N ILE A 207 -22.54 -3.45 6.64
CA ILE A 207 -23.31 -4.61 7.10
C ILE A 207 -22.52 -5.93 6.95
N GLU A 208 -21.84 -6.13 5.83
CA GLU A 208 -21.06 -7.35 5.56
C GLU A 208 -19.86 -7.49 6.50
N LEU A 209 -19.18 -6.38 6.84
CA LEU A 209 -18.03 -6.41 7.74
C LEU A 209 -18.45 -6.65 9.19
N SER A 210 -19.60 -6.09 9.61
CA SER A 210 -20.19 -6.36 10.92
C SER A 210 -20.58 -7.84 11.07
N ALA A 211 -21.20 -8.42 10.04
CA ALA A 211 -21.53 -9.84 10.00
C ALA A 211 -20.26 -10.73 10.05
N LEU A 212 -19.24 -10.40 9.26
CA LEU A 212 -17.96 -11.12 9.26
C LEU A 212 -17.26 -11.06 10.63
N ALA A 213 -17.26 -9.89 11.29
CA ALA A 213 -16.67 -9.74 12.62
C ALA A 213 -17.42 -10.58 13.67
N SER A 214 -18.75 -10.62 13.58
CA SER A 214 -19.60 -11.45 14.45
C SER A 214 -19.32 -12.94 14.26
N GLU A 215 -19.25 -13.40 13.01
CA GLU A 215 -18.93 -14.80 12.68
C GLU A 215 -17.55 -15.21 13.23
N ARG A 216 -16.53 -14.37 13.02
CA ARG A 216 -15.17 -14.66 13.53
C ARG A 216 -15.12 -14.68 15.06
N LYS A 217 -15.82 -13.76 15.73
CA LYS A 217 -15.95 -13.74 17.19
C LYS A 217 -16.57 -15.04 17.71
N GLU A 218 -17.66 -15.51 17.11
CA GLU A 218 -18.27 -16.80 17.46
C GLU A 218 -17.33 -17.99 17.18
N GLY A 219 -16.53 -17.88 16.12
CA GLY A 219 -15.50 -18.84 15.73
C GLY A 219 -14.35 -18.99 16.74
N LEU A 220 -14.10 -18.00 17.61
CA LEU A 220 -12.99 -18.04 18.58
C LEU A 220 -13.02 -19.28 19.48
N ALA A 221 -14.21 -19.74 19.87
CA ALA A 221 -14.34 -20.95 20.69
C ALA A 221 -13.87 -22.22 19.95
N LYS A 222 -14.05 -22.27 18.62
CA LYS A 222 -13.60 -23.39 17.78
C LYS A 222 -12.08 -23.39 17.63
N LEU A 223 -11.47 -22.20 17.50
CA LEU A 223 -10.02 -22.05 17.37
C LEU A 223 -9.26 -22.62 18.59
N LYS A 224 -9.80 -22.45 19.80
CA LYS A 224 -9.26 -23.04 21.04
C LYS A 224 -9.16 -24.57 21.02
N SER A 225 -9.95 -25.23 20.16
CA SER A 225 -10.08 -26.68 20.10
C SER A 225 -9.48 -27.30 18.83
N LEU A 226 -8.69 -26.53 18.07
CA LEU A 226 -8.10 -27.03 16.83
C LEU A 226 -7.13 -28.20 17.11
N PRO A 227 -7.16 -29.27 16.29
CA PRO A 227 -6.20 -30.35 16.40
C PRO A 227 -4.78 -29.83 16.19
N ARG A 228 -3.83 -30.36 16.95
CA ARG A 228 -2.41 -30.09 16.75
C ARG A 228 -1.99 -30.58 15.36
N LEU A 229 -1.28 -29.74 14.61
CA LEU A 229 -0.56 -30.16 13.42
C LEU A 229 0.76 -30.80 13.85
N TYR A 230 1.03 -32.02 13.38
CA TYR A 230 2.27 -32.74 13.65
C TYR A 230 3.38 -32.24 12.73
N ALA A 231 4.60 -32.14 13.27
CA ALA A 231 5.76 -31.84 12.44
C ALA A 231 6.00 -33.00 11.44
N GLN A 232 6.61 -32.73 10.29
CA GLN A 232 6.84 -33.76 9.28
C GLN A 232 7.70 -34.93 9.81
N ALA A 233 8.58 -34.67 10.77
CA ALA A 233 9.37 -35.69 11.46
C ALA A 233 8.53 -36.58 12.42
N GLU A 234 7.39 -36.07 12.89
CA GLU A 234 6.43 -36.80 13.75
C GLU A 234 5.43 -37.63 12.92
N LEU A 235 5.36 -37.40 11.60
CA LEU A 235 4.52 -38.19 10.71
C LEU A 235 5.14 -39.58 10.49
N PRO A 236 4.32 -40.64 10.32
CA PRO A 236 4.81 -41.94 9.89
C PRO A 236 5.61 -41.79 8.59
N ARG A 237 6.81 -42.36 8.54
CA ARG A 237 7.60 -42.38 7.30
C ARG A 237 6.74 -43.02 6.23
N ARG A 238 6.52 -42.31 5.12
CA ARG A 238 5.90 -42.88 3.93
C ARG A 238 6.69 -44.16 3.60
N PRO A 239 6.04 -45.33 3.48
CA PRO A 239 6.74 -46.53 3.07
C PRO A 239 7.49 -46.21 1.78
N GLU A 240 8.79 -46.57 1.74
CA GLU A 240 9.56 -46.46 0.50
C GLU A 240 8.72 -47.13 -0.60
N PRO A 241 8.53 -46.47 -1.77
CA PRO A 241 7.85 -47.14 -2.86
C PRO A 241 8.60 -48.46 -3.07
N LEU A 242 7.86 -49.57 -2.97
CA LEU A 242 8.32 -50.84 -3.48
C LEU A 242 8.49 -50.62 -4.98
N LEU A 243 9.65 -50.12 -5.40
CA LEU A 243 10.21 -50.40 -6.70
C LEU A 243 10.57 -51.88 -6.67
N ASP A 244 9.55 -52.73 -6.58
CA ASP A 244 9.70 -54.10 -6.97
C ASP A 244 10.03 -54.06 -8.46
N SER A 245 11.20 -54.60 -8.75
CA SER A 245 11.92 -54.62 -10.01
C SER A 245 11.17 -55.43 -11.09
N GLY A 246 9.94 -55.04 -11.40
CA GLY A 246 9.08 -55.82 -12.28
C GLY A 246 7.80 -55.14 -12.75
N PHE A 247 7.61 -53.82 -12.53
CA PHE A 247 6.54 -53.12 -13.25
C PHE A 247 6.97 -52.89 -14.71
N ASP A 248 6.83 -53.94 -15.52
CA ASP A 248 7.06 -53.87 -16.95
C ASP A 248 5.90 -53.09 -17.60
N LEU A 249 6.15 -51.81 -17.86
CA LEU A 249 5.21 -50.94 -18.56
C LEU A 249 4.82 -51.49 -19.94
N GLN A 250 5.67 -52.29 -20.60
CA GLN A 250 5.33 -52.92 -21.87
C GLN A 250 4.33 -54.06 -21.72
N GLN A 251 4.25 -54.70 -20.55
CA GLN A 251 3.28 -55.75 -20.30
C GLN A 251 1.84 -55.21 -20.16
N TRP A 252 1.70 -53.97 -19.68
CA TRP A 252 0.39 -53.32 -19.50
C TRP A 252 0.03 -52.34 -20.63
N PHE A 253 1.02 -51.82 -21.35
CA PHE A 253 0.83 -50.92 -22.49
C PHE A 253 1.57 -51.44 -23.73
N PRO A 254 1.14 -52.57 -24.32
CA PRO A 254 1.84 -53.21 -25.44
C PRO A 254 1.88 -52.38 -26.73
N ASP A 255 0.99 -51.38 -26.84
CA ASP A 255 0.85 -50.53 -28.02
C ASP A 255 1.59 -49.18 -27.92
N VAL A 256 2.37 -48.93 -26.86
CA VAL A 256 3.22 -47.75 -26.80
C VAL A 256 4.49 -48.04 -27.62
N PRO A 257 4.72 -47.35 -28.75
CA PRO A 257 5.94 -47.52 -29.52
C PRO A 257 7.15 -47.21 -28.64
N PRO A 258 8.26 -47.96 -28.75
CA PRO A 258 9.45 -47.76 -27.93
C PRO A 258 10.08 -46.36 -28.07
N ASP A 259 9.69 -45.61 -29.11
CA ASP A 259 10.16 -44.25 -29.43
C ASP A 259 9.49 -43.12 -28.63
N LEU A 260 8.55 -43.45 -27.72
CA LEU A 260 7.89 -42.48 -26.84
C LEU A 260 8.27 -42.66 -25.36
N ALA A 261 9.22 -43.54 -25.05
CA ALA A 261 9.88 -43.49 -23.76
C ALA A 261 10.56 -42.11 -23.66
N PRO A 262 10.30 -41.30 -22.62
CA PRO A 262 11.06 -40.07 -22.43
C PRO A 262 12.52 -40.49 -22.38
N GLU A 263 13.34 -40.01 -23.32
CA GLU A 263 14.78 -40.08 -23.17
C GLU A 263 15.05 -39.54 -21.78
N ALA A 264 15.58 -40.41 -20.91
CA ALA A 264 16.14 -39.96 -19.66
C ALA A 264 17.16 -38.92 -20.06
N ASP A 265 16.87 -37.66 -19.78
CA ASP A 265 17.78 -36.54 -19.90
C ASP A 265 18.96 -36.84 -18.97
N SER A 266 19.90 -37.64 -19.50
CA SER A 266 21.21 -37.80 -18.93
C SER A 266 21.89 -36.47 -19.21
N GLY A 267 21.66 -35.53 -18.30
CA GLY A 267 22.45 -34.32 -18.16
C GLY A 267 23.90 -34.69 -17.89
N THR A 268 24.60 -35.11 -18.95
CA THR A 268 26.02 -34.90 -19.09
C THR A 268 26.15 -33.41 -19.36
N THR A 269 26.48 -32.67 -18.31
CA THR A 269 27.11 -31.37 -18.45
C THR A 269 28.40 -31.57 -19.24
N ASP A 270 28.32 -31.42 -20.55
CA ASP A 270 29.45 -31.05 -21.38
C ASP A 270 29.92 -29.68 -20.89
N ASP A 271 31.14 -29.66 -20.36
CA ASP A 271 31.95 -28.45 -20.22
C ASP A 271 32.23 -27.89 -21.63
N PRO A 272 31.79 -26.66 -21.96
CA PRO A 272 32.44 -25.89 -23.00
C PRO A 272 33.61 -25.15 -22.37
N ASP A 273 34.78 -25.77 -22.49
CA ASP A 273 36.06 -25.11 -22.31
C ASP A 273 36.17 -23.95 -23.32
N GLY A 274 36.54 -22.75 -22.83
CA GLY A 274 37.17 -21.70 -23.63
C GLY A 274 36.27 -20.58 -24.15
N ASP A 275 36.03 -19.56 -23.32
CA ASP A 275 36.13 -18.18 -23.82
C ASP A 275 36.71 -17.25 -22.74
N THR A 276 37.90 -16.76 -23.04
CA THR A 276 38.68 -15.85 -22.20
C THR A 276 38.13 -14.44 -22.36
N PRO A 277 37.70 -13.75 -21.31
CA PRO A 277 37.35 -12.33 -21.41
C PRO A 277 38.62 -11.49 -21.64
N PRO A 278 38.60 -10.50 -22.54
CA PRO A 278 39.74 -9.62 -22.76
C PRO A 278 40.03 -8.78 -21.51
N GLU A 279 41.32 -8.70 -21.21
CA GLU A 279 41.97 -7.82 -20.24
C GLU A 279 41.53 -6.36 -20.46
N ALA A 280 40.64 -5.87 -19.58
CA ALA A 280 40.20 -4.48 -19.56
C ALA A 280 41.09 -3.68 -18.62
N GLY A 281 41.70 -2.64 -19.19
CA GLY A 281 42.75 -1.80 -18.62
C GLY A 281 42.47 -1.22 -17.24
N ALA A 282 43.58 -1.03 -16.52
CA ALA A 282 43.72 -0.17 -15.37
C ALA A 282 43.13 1.22 -15.62
N ALA A 283 42.30 1.69 -14.69
CA ALA A 283 41.87 3.08 -14.60
C ALA A 283 41.92 3.52 -13.13
N ASP A 284 42.96 4.30 -12.87
CA ASP A 284 43.14 5.42 -11.93
C ASP A 284 42.45 5.44 -10.55
N ASP A 285 43.34 5.58 -9.57
CA ASP A 285 43.15 6.08 -8.21
C ASP A 285 42.26 7.33 -8.13
N PRO A 286 41.25 7.38 -7.25
CA PRO A 286 40.68 8.65 -6.81
C PRO A 286 41.58 9.30 -5.76
N ALA A 287 42.11 10.46 -6.14
CA ALA A 287 42.93 11.34 -5.33
C ALA A 287 42.31 11.69 -3.97
N THR A 288 43.16 11.59 -2.94
CA THR A 288 43.01 12.15 -1.60
C THR A 288 42.74 13.67 -1.67
N PRO A 289 41.73 14.21 -0.98
CA PRO A 289 41.59 15.65 -0.82
C PRO A 289 42.63 16.19 0.19
N PRO A 290 43.30 17.32 -0.10
CA PRO A 290 44.26 17.90 0.83
C PRO A 290 43.57 18.55 2.03
N GLU A 291 44.07 18.22 3.21
CA GLU A 291 43.93 19.02 4.43
C GLU A 291 44.54 20.41 4.23
N GLY A 292 43.86 21.46 4.69
CA GLY A 292 44.44 22.80 4.73
C GLY A 292 43.52 23.90 5.26
N ASN A 293 43.72 24.19 6.56
CA ASN A 293 43.40 25.40 7.34
C ASN A 293 41.95 25.75 7.70
#